data_AF-A0A1F8UJD0-F1
#
_entry.id   AF-A0A1F8UJD0-F1
#
_cell.length_a   1.000
_cell.length_b   1.000
_cell.length_c   1.000
_cell.angle_alpha   90.00
_cell.angle_beta   90.00
_cell.angle_gamma   90.00
#
_symmetry.space_group_name_H-M   'P 1'
#
loop_
_entity.id
_entity.type
_entity.pdbx_description
1 polymer ?
#
loop_
_entity_poly.entity_id
_entity_poly.type
_entity_poly.pdbx_seq_one_letter_code
_entity_poly.pdbx_strand_id
1 'polypeptide(L)'
;MNIYNYTKKLTNGDIQYFIELLPEKYRSLKCNILVYDSENQALEDVKDNPHLSHFDEEAKEKFKLSAIKNGRKGYVLVGKDFSNINVIIFAYKASGHFNFAYVLYHELHHVYQIEYEREKYLNDIINYKSIEDEARKAYMNQPIEIEAENYSRKYCEENKGTILKKYGDISWNLLC
;
A
#
# COMPACT_ATOMS: atom_id res chain seq x y z
N MET A 1 7.70 -11.46 1.43
CA MET A 1 7.67 -10.09 0.89
C MET A 1 9.07 -9.62 0.54
N ASN A 2 9.20 -8.80 -0.52
CA ASN A 2 10.45 -8.13 -0.88
C ASN A 2 10.28 -6.60 -0.74
N ILE A 3 11.28 -5.89 -0.20
CA ILE A 3 11.21 -4.44 0.00
C ILE A 3 12.12 -3.72 -1.00
N TYR A 4 11.55 -2.78 -1.76
CA TYR A 4 12.22 -1.91 -2.71
C TYR A 4 11.94 -0.46 -2.35
N ASN A 5 12.93 0.21 -1.78
CA ASN A 5 12.77 1.53 -1.19
C ASN A 5 13.46 2.59 -2.05
N TYR A 6 12.66 3.49 -2.63
CA TYR A 6 13.09 4.57 -3.52
C TYR A 6 12.95 5.95 -2.85
N THR A 7 12.75 5.99 -1.52
CA THR A 7 12.72 7.21 -0.71
C THR A 7 13.89 7.25 0.28
N LYS A 8 14.32 8.46 0.64
CA LYS A 8 15.26 8.70 1.75
C LYS A 8 14.58 8.97 3.09
N LYS A 9 13.25 9.08 3.12
CA LYS A 9 12.47 9.39 4.34
C LYS A 9 12.38 8.20 5.30
N LEU A 10 12.60 6.99 4.79
CA LEU A 10 12.53 5.73 5.50
C LEU A 10 13.72 4.87 5.11
N THR A 11 14.21 4.07 6.06
CA THR A 11 15.16 2.99 5.78
C THR A 11 14.40 1.68 5.55
N ASN A 12 15.06 0.69 4.94
CA ASN A 12 14.50 -0.67 4.85
C ASN A 12 14.25 -1.27 6.25
N GLY A 13 15.07 -0.91 7.24
CA GLY A 13 14.89 -1.33 8.63
C GLY A 13 13.61 -0.78 9.26
N ASP A 14 13.20 0.44 8.89
CA ASP A 14 11.96 1.03 9.39
C ASP A 14 10.74 0.31 8.82
N ILE A 15 10.76 0.04 7.50
CA ILE A 15 9.68 -0.70 6.82
C ILE A 15 9.56 -2.13 7.39
N GLN A 16 10.70 -2.82 7.54
CA GLN A 16 10.75 -4.15 8.12
C GLN A 16 10.22 -4.16 9.56
N TYR A 17 10.57 -3.15 10.36
CA TYR A 17 10.06 -3.03 11.72
C TYR A 17 8.53 -2.93 11.76
N PHE A 18 7.90 -2.16 10.88
CA PHE A 18 6.42 -2.11 10.82
C PHE A 18 5.81 -3.46 10.43
N ILE A 19 6.42 -4.18 9.48
CA ILE A 19 5.96 -5.53 9.09
C ILE A 19 6.04 -6.50 10.28
N GLU A 20 7.08 -6.40 11.11
CA GLU A 20 7.26 -7.24 12.30
C GLU A 20 6.27 -6.94 13.43
N LEU A 21 5.57 -5.81 13.38
CA LEU A 21 4.48 -5.52 14.32
C LEU A 21 3.15 -6.15 13.88
N LEU A 22 3.04 -6.59 12.62
CA LEU A 22 1.88 -7.33 12.13
C LEU A 22 1.90 -8.79 12.59
N PRO A 23 0.72 -9.46 12.64
CA PRO A 23 0.62 -10.89 12.91
C PRO A 23 1.43 -11.71 11.91
N GLU A 24 1.88 -12.89 12.34
CA GLU A 24 2.75 -13.78 11.55
C GLU A 24 2.21 -14.07 10.15
N LYS A 25 0.89 -14.27 10.01
CA LYS A 25 0.23 -14.53 8.71
C LYS A 25 0.43 -13.43 7.65
N TYR A 26 0.74 -12.21 8.08
CA TYR A 26 1.06 -11.10 7.15
C TYR A 26 2.51 -11.13 6.71
N ARG A 27 3.42 -11.70 7.52
CA ARG A 27 4.86 -11.75 7.22
C ARG A 27 5.17 -12.74 6.10
N SER A 28 4.29 -13.73 5.90
CA SER A 28 4.38 -14.72 4.82
C SER A 28 3.74 -14.27 3.50
N LEU A 29 3.18 -13.06 3.41
CA LEU A 29 2.56 -12.56 2.18
C LEU A 29 3.57 -12.52 1.03
N LYS A 30 3.07 -12.86 -0.16
CA LYS A 30 3.82 -12.93 -1.43
C LYS A 30 3.54 -11.68 -2.25
N CYS A 31 4.12 -10.57 -1.80
CA CYS A 31 4.12 -9.31 -2.53
C CYS A 31 5.48 -8.61 -2.52
N ASN A 32 5.64 -7.67 -3.43
CA ASN A 32 6.70 -6.67 -3.39
C ASN A 32 6.16 -5.39 -2.74
N ILE A 33 6.93 -4.75 -1.89
CA ILE A 33 6.63 -3.44 -1.29
C ILE A 33 7.55 -2.43 -1.94
N LEU A 34 6.98 -1.50 -2.70
CA LEU A 34 7.68 -0.42 -3.38
C LEU A 34 7.32 0.90 -2.68
N VAL A 35 8.30 1.59 -2.13
CA VAL A 35 8.07 2.87 -1.44
C VAL A 35 8.71 3.99 -2.23
N TYR A 36 7.90 4.98 -2.61
CA TYR A 36 8.32 6.16 -3.37
C TYR A 36 8.11 7.43 -2.54
N ASP A 37 8.81 8.50 -2.91
CA ASP A 37 8.55 9.82 -2.34
C ASP A 37 7.20 10.37 -2.79
N SER A 38 6.82 10.17 -4.06
CA SER A 38 5.60 10.73 -4.66
C SER A 38 5.05 9.85 -5.78
N GLU A 39 3.80 10.12 -6.17
CA GLU A 39 3.17 9.48 -7.34
C GLU A 39 3.95 9.75 -8.63
N ASN A 40 4.47 10.96 -8.82
CA ASN A 40 5.22 11.33 -10.02
C ASN A 40 6.48 10.47 -10.17
N GLN A 41 7.24 10.26 -9.08
CA GLN A 41 8.40 9.38 -9.08
C GLN A 41 8.01 7.95 -9.49
N ALA A 42 6.92 7.43 -8.92
CA ALA A 42 6.46 6.09 -9.26
C ALA A 42 5.99 5.98 -10.73
N LEU A 43 5.35 7.03 -11.27
CA LEU A 43 4.88 7.10 -12.66
C LEU A 43 6.04 7.11 -13.67
N GLU A 44 7.12 7.83 -13.37
CA GLU A 44 8.35 7.81 -14.16
C GLU A 44 8.95 6.40 -14.19
N ASP A 45 8.95 5.72 -13.05
CA ASP A 45 9.46 4.36 -12.89
C ASP A 45 8.62 3.27 -13.58
N VAL A 46 7.32 3.50 -13.87
CA VAL A 46 6.44 2.45 -14.47
C VAL A 46 7.01 1.80 -15.72
N LYS A 47 7.75 2.55 -16.53
CA LYS A 47 8.31 2.05 -17.80
C LYS A 47 9.57 1.22 -17.60
N ASP A 48 10.46 1.67 -16.72
CA ASP A 48 11.83 1.17 -16.63
C ASP A 48 12.08 0.33 -15.36
N ASN A 49 11.12 0.30 -14.44
CA ASN A 49 11.24 -0.48 -13.21
C ASN A 49 10.95 -1.96 -13.48
N PRO A 50 11.92 -2.87 -13.22
CA PRO A 50 11.76 -4.29 -13.51
C PRO A 50 10.58 -4.91 -12.75
N HIS A 51 10.25 -4.40 -11.55
CA HIS A 51 9.14 -4.89 -10.74
C HIS A 51 7.76 -4.46 -11.26
N LEU A 52 7.70 -3.43 -12.10
CA LEU A 52 6.47 -2.95 -12.75
C LEU A 52 6.36 -3.42 -14.20
N SER A 53 7.49 -3.72 -14.84
CA SER A 53 7.56 -4.10 -16.25
C SER A 53 6.72 -5.34 -16.61
N HIS A 54 6.53 -6.27 -15.66
CA HIS A 54 5.84 -7.54 -15.84
C HIS A 54 4.30 -7.43 -15.78
N PHE A 55 3.76 -6.27 -15.44
CA PHE A 55 2.32 -6.03 -15.46
C PHE A 55 1.86 -5.71 -16.88
N ASP A 56 0.66 -6.18 -17.24
CA ASP A 56 0.05 -5.85 -18.53
C ASP A 56 -0.29 -4.34 -18.64
N GLU A 57 -0.48 -3.87 -19.87
CA GLU A 57 -0.75 -2.45 -20.14
C GLU A 57 -2.04 -1.97 -19.48
N GLU A 58 -3.03 -2.86 -19.31
CA GLU A 58 -4.28 -2.54 -18.63
C GLU A 58 -4.02 -2.22 -17.14
N ALA A 59 -3.29 -3.07 -16.43
CA ALA A 59 -2.93 -2.86 -15.03
C ALA A 59 -2.06 -1.61 -14.85
N LYS A 60 -1.09 -1.39 -15.74
CA LYS A 60 -0.25 -0.18 -15.73
C LYS A 60 -1.07 1.08 -15.94
N GLU A 61 -1.98 1.09 -16.92
CA GLU A 61 -2.80 2.27 -17.21
C GLU A 61 -3.73 2.61 -16.04
N LYS A 62 -4.29 1.58 -15.39
CA LYS A 62 -5.10 1.76 -14.18
C LYS A 62 -4.31 2.33 -13.01
N PHE A 63 -3.08 1.85 -12.81
CA PHE A 63 -2.17 2.45 -11.84
C PHE A 63 -1.92 3.92 -12.17
N LYS A 64 -1.62 4.26 -13.44
CA LYS A 64 -1.37 5.65 -13.85
C LYS A 64 -2.57 6.55 -13.58
N LEU A 65 -3.75 6.15 -14.04
CA LEU A 65 -5.01 6.89 -13.81
C LEU A 65 -5.26 7.11 -12.31
N SER A 66 -4.99 6.09 -11.50
CA SER A 66 -5.22 6.18 -10.06
C SER A 66 -4.20 7.06 -9.36
N ALA A 67 -2.92 7.03 -9.77
CA ALA A 67 -1.82 7.82 -9.22
C ALA A 67 -1.96 9.32 -9.54
N ILE A 68 -2.42 9.67 -10.74
CA ILE A 68 -2.60 11.07 -11.18
C ILE A 68 -3.63 11.83 -10.32
N LYS A 69 -4.59 11.14 -9.72
CA LYS A 69 -5.65 11.74 -8.89
C LYS A 69 -5.18 12.32 -7.56
N ASN A 70 -3.88 12.26 -7.26
CA ASN A 70 -3.24 12.98 -6.16
C ASN A 70 -3.90 12.81 -4.77
N GLY A 71 -4.61 11.71 -4.51
CA GLY A 71 -5.39 11.56 -3.27
C GLY A 71 -5.21 10.24 -2.54
N ARG A 72 -4.36 9.32 -2.99
CA ARG A 72 -4.14 8.05 -2.28
C ARG A 72 -2.73 8.01 -1.70
N LYS A 73 -2.60 7.28 -0.60
CA LYS A 73 -1.33 7.13 0.13
C LYS A 73 -0.61 5.83 -0.23
N GLY A 74 -1.35 4.86 -0.75
CA GLY A 74 -0.84 3.60 -1.29
C GLY A 74 -1.79 2.96 -2.29
N TYR A 75 -1.32 1.89 -2.92
CA TYR A 75 -2.05 1.08 -3.89
C TYR A 75 -1.59 -0.38 -3.82
N VAL A 76 -2.50 -1.31 -4.14
CA VAL A 76 -2.14 -2.68 -4.51
C VAL A 76 -2.34 -2.88 -6.01
N LEU A 77 -1.24 -3.13 -6.72
CA LEU A 77 -1.25 -3.53 -8.12
C LEU A 77 -1.21 -5.05 -8.22
N VAL A 78 -2.17 -5.62 -8.94
CA VAL A 78 -2.39 -7.07 -9.01
C VAL A 78 -2.36 -7.55 -10.47
N GLY A 79 -1.52 -8.54 -10.75
CA GLY A 79 -1.44 -9.20 -12.05
C GLY A 79 -2.77 -9.86 -12.42
N LYS A 80 -3.00 -10.09 -13.72
CA LYS A 80 -4.28 -10.60 -14.22
C LYS A 80 -4.70 -11.94 -13.60
N ASP A 81 -3.73 -12.77 -13.27
CA ASP A 81 -3.84 -14.10 -12.67
C ASP A 81 -3.61 -14.11 -11.14
N PHE A 82 -3.47 -12.93 -10.52
CA PHE A 82 -3.17 -12.77 -9.09
C PHE A 82 -1.81 -13.37 -8.66
N SER A 83 -0.88 -13.65 -9.60
CA SER A 83 0.43 -14.22 -9.27
C SER A 83 1.49 -13.19 -8.89
N ASN A 84 1.33 -11.95 -9.34
CA ASN A 84 2.23 -10.83 -9.07
C ASN A 84 1.48 -9.71 -8.36
N ILE A 85 1.89 -9.42 -7.12
CA ILE A 85 1.27 -8.39 -6.30
C ILE A 85 2.33 -7.39 -5.86
N ASN A 86 2.11 -6.12 -6.18
CA ASN A 86 2.94 -5.01 -5.74
C ASN A 86 2.12 -4.08 -4.85
N VAL A 87 2.59 -3.87 -3.62
CA VAL A 87 2.13 -2.80 -2.73
C VAL A 87 3.00 -1.58 -3.00
N ILE A 88 2.38 -0.47 -3.37
CA ILE A 88 3.05 0.80 -3.68
C ILE A 88 2.63 1.82 -2.63
N ILE A 89 3.57 2.50 -1.97
CA ILE A 89 3.27 3.50 -0.93
C ILE A 89 4.02 4.81 -1.21
N PHE A 90 3.35 5.95 -1.02
CA PHE A 90 3.97 7.28 -1.17
C PHE A 90 4.25 7.92 0.18
N ALA A 91 5.54 8.00 0.51
CA ALA A 91 6.04 8.49 1.78
C ALA A 91 5.64 9.96 2.05
N TYR A 92 5.55 10.82 1.03
CA TYR A 92 5.14 12.22 1.23
C TYR A 92 3.73 12.36 1.82
N LYS A 93 2.77 11.52 1.40
CA LYS A 93 1.38 11.56 1.89
C LYS A 93 1.18 10.74 3.15
N ALA A 94 2.03 9.73 3.33
CA ALA A 94 2.17 8.97 4.54
C ALA A 94 3.10 9.67 5.56
N SER A 95 3.01 11.01 5.69
CA SER A 95 3.96 11.81 6.45
C SER A 95 4.05 11.40 7.92
N GLY A 96 5.20 10.87 8.32
CA GLY A 96 5.48 10.36 9.66
C GLY A 96 5.28 8.85 9.79
N HIS A 97 6.09 8.24 10.65
CA HIS A 97 6.17 6.79 10.85
C HIS A 97 4.82 6.13 11.19
N PHE A 98 3.98 6.80 12.00
CA PHE A 98 2.68 6.27 12.38
C PHE A 98 1.70 6.21 11.18
N ASN A 99 1.61 7.29 10.41
CA ASN A 99 0.75 7.35 9.22
C ASN A 99 1.28 6.41 8.12
N PHE A 100 2.59 6.22 8.02
CA PHE A 100 3.16 5.19 7.15
C PHE A 100 2.79 3.78 7.56
N ALA A 101 2.93 3.43 8.85
CA ALA A 101 2.53 2.12 9.35
C ALA A 101 1.04 1.85 9.06
N TYR A 102 0.19 2.84 9.29
CA TYR A 102 -1.23 2.76 8.95
C TYR A 102 -1.48 2.37 7.48
N VAL A 103 -0.87 3.12 6.55
CA VAL A 103 -1.03 2.90 5.11
C VAL A 103 -0.45 1.54 4.72
N LEU A 104 0.72 1.18 5.24
CA LEU A 104 1.31 -0.13 4.99
C LEU A 104 0.39 -1.27 5.44
N TYR A 105 -0.21 -1.16 6.63
CA TYR A 105 -1.11 -2.18 7.15
C TYR A 105 -2.40 -2.28 6.34
N HIS A 106 -2.91 -1.15 5.86
CA HIS A 106 -4.05 -1.07 4.96
C HIS A 106 -3.79 -1.85 3.67
N GLU A 107 -2.70 -1.52 2.95
CA GLU A 107 -2.39 -2.16 1.68
C GLU A 107 -2.02 -3.64 1.85
N LEU A 108 -1.31 -4.02 2.93
CA LEU A 108 -1.03 -5.42 3.23
C LEU A 108 -2.29 -6.22 3.57
N HIS A 109 -3.34 -5.58 4.10
CA HIS A 109 -4.62 -6.24 4.30
C HIS A 109 -5.29 -6.60 2.98
N HIS A 110 -5.22 -5.74 1.96
CA HIS A 110 -5.68 -6.11 0.63
C HIS A 110 -4.91 -7.30 0.05
N VAL A 111 -3.59 -7.35 0.23
CA VAL A 111 -2.81 -8.53 -0.20
C VAL A 111 -3.28 -9.79 0.51
N TYR A 112 -3.51 -9.71 1.83
CA TYR A 112 -4.06 -10.83 2.60
C TYR A 112 -5.44 -11.27 2.07
N GLN A 113 -6.33 -10.33 1.77
CA GLN A 113 -7.63 -10.62 1.18
C GLN A 113 -7.51 -11.30 -0.18
N ILE A 114 -6.55 -10.91 -1.02
CA ILE A 114 -6.28 -11.54 -2.33
C ILE A 114 -5.73 -12.97 -2.20
N GLU A 115 -4.89 -13.22 -1.19
CA GLU A 115 -4.25 -14.53 -1.00
C GLU A 115 -5.18 -15.53 -0.29
N TYR A 116 -5.88 -15.11 0.75
CA TYR A 116 -6.57 -16.02 1.67
C TYR A 116 -8.09 -15.87 1.68
N GLU A 117 -8.62 -14.74 1.21
CA GLU A 117 -10.07 -14.47 1.19
C GLU A 117 -10.58 -14.14 -0.21
N ARG A 118 -9.88 -14.63 -1.25
CA ARG A 118 -10.16 -14.28 -2.64
C ARG A 118 -11.59 -14.55 -3.04
N GLU A 119 -12.13 -15.71 -2.69
CA GLU A 119 -13.48 -16.11 -3.07
C GLU A 119 -14.53 -15.16 -2.48
N LYS A 120 -14.29 -14.66 -1.27
CA LYS A 120 -15.15 -13.70 -0.57
C LYS A 120 -15.12 -12.33 -1.25
N TYR A 121 -13.96 -11.91 -1.77
CA TYR A 121 -13.73 -10.56 -2.29
C TYR A 121 -13.50 -10.48 -3.80
N LEU A 122 -13.75 -11.55 -4.55
CA LEU A 122 -13.38 -11.62 -5.97
C LEU A 122 -13.93 -10.43 -6.78
N ASN A 123 -15.21 -10.11 -6.58
CA ASN A 123 -15.85 -8.99 -7.27
C ASN A 123 -15.28 -7.62 -6.87
N ASP A 124 -14.99 -7.42 -5.58
CA ASP A 124 -14.44 -6.16 -5.07
C ASP A 124 -13.00 -5.94 -5.54
N ILE A 125 -12.17 -6.99 -5.58
CA ILE A 125 -10.80 -6.94 -6.11
C ILE A 125 -10.81 -6.62 -7.62
N ILE A 126 -11.79 -7.14 -8.36
CA ILE A 126 -11.97 -6.81 -9.78
C ILE A 126 -12.41 -5.33 -9.94
N ASN A 127 -13.27 -4.83 -9.05
CA ASN A 127 -13.72 -3.43 -9.04
C ASN A 127 -12.62 -2.43 -8.63
N TYR A 128 -11.61 -2.86 -7.86
CA TYR A 128 -10.44 -2.03 -7.51
C TYR A 128 -9.72 -1.45 -8.74
N LYS A 129 -9.87 -2.12 -9.89
CA LYS A 129 -9.16 -1.83 -11.13
C LYS A 129 -9.71 -0.61 -11.90
N SER A 130 -10.83 0.00 -11.53
CA SER A 130 -11.49 1.00 -12.40
C SER A 130 -12.14 2.17 -11.65
N ILE A 131 -11.38 2.88 -10.82
CA ILE A 131 -11.97 3.89 -9.95
C ILE A 131 -11.88 5.30 -10.57
N GLU A 132 -12.94 5.69 -11.29
CA GLU A 132 -13.30 7.09 -11.56
C GLU A 132 -13.75 7.81 -10.24
N ASP A 133 -13.87 9.13 -10.22
CA ASP A 133 -14.06 9.88 -8.95
C ASP A 133 -15.41 9.60 -8.28
N GLU A 134 -16.49 9.44 -9.06
CA GLU A 134 -17.78 8.95 -8.54
C GLU A 134 -17.68 7.51 -8.03
N ALA A 135 -16.86 6.68 -8.67
CA ALA A 135 -16.60 5.30 -8.25
C ALA A 135 -15.75 5.23 -6.97
N ARG A 136 -14.96 6.26 -6.63
CA ARG A 136 -14.15 6.27 -5.40
C ARG A 136 -15.00 6.27 -4.14
N LYS A 137 -16.06 7.07 -4.11
CA LYS A 137 -17.00 7.07 -2.96
C LYS A 137 -17.72 5.73 -2.83
N ALA A 138 -18.10 5.12 -3.95
CA ALA A 138 -18.69 3.79 -3.94
C ALA A 138 -17.69 2.73 -3.44
N TYR A 139 -16.43 2.81 -3.90
CA TYR A 139 -15.35 1.93 -3.49
C TYR A 139 -15.04 2.02 -1.99
N MET A 140 -15.02 3.24 -1.42
CA MET A 140 -14.79 3.44 0.01
C MET A 140 -15.85 2.76 0.91
N ASN A 141 -17.00 2.42 0.34
CA ASN A 141 -18.07 1.71 1.02
C ASN A 141 -18.10 0.20 0.69
N GLN A 142 -17.15 -0.30 -0.11
CA GLN A 142 -17.06 -1.73 -0.39
C GLN A 142 -16.56 -2.49 0.84
N PRO A 143 -17.05 -3.72 1.08
CA PRO A 143 -16.61 -4.55 2.20
C PRO A 143 -15.09 -4.73 2.26
N ILE A 144 -14.43 -4.90 1.10
CA ILE A 144 -12.98 -5.05 1.02
C ILE A 144 -12.21 -3.87 1.65
N GLU A 145 -12.64 -2.63 1.38
CA GLU A 145 -12.00 -1.40 1.86
C GLU A 145 -12.35 -1.16 3.33
N ILE A 146 -13.62 -1.34 3.70
CA ILE A 146 -14.07 -1.15 5.09
C ILE A 146 -13.31 -2.10 6.03
N GLU A 147 -13.09 -3.35 5.63
CA GLU A 147 -12.34 -4.30 6.43
C GLU A 147 -10.85 -3.93 6.52
N ALA A 148 -10.24 -3.53 5.40
CA ALA A 148 -8.84 -3.07 5.38
C ALA A 148 -8.61 -1.84 6.27
N GLU A 149 -9.52 -0.87 6.21
CA GLU A 149 -9.52 0.35 7.00
C GLU A 149 -9.72 0.06 8.51
N ASN A 150 -10.64 -0.85 8.85
CA ASN A 150 -10.84 -1.24 10.25
C ASN A 150 -9.64 -2.03 10.79
N TYR A 151 -9.07 -2.91 9.96
CA TYR A 151 -7.89 -3.69 10.31
C TYR A 151 -6.69 -2.78 10.57
N SER A 152 -6.36 -1.91 9.62
CA SER A 152 -5.22 -1.00 9.71
C SER A 152 -5.35 -0.07 10.93
N ARG A 153 -6.54 0.49 11.17
CA ARG A 153 -6.80 1.33 12.34
C ARG A 153 -6.58 0.59 13.65
N LYS A 154 -7.16 -0.60 13.79
CA LYS A 154 -7.01 -1.42 14.99
C LYS A 154 -5.53 -1.71 15.27
N TYR A 155 -4.81 -2.25 14.28
CA TYR A 155 -3.42 -2.66 14.47
C TYR A 155 -2.47 -1.49 14.63
N CYS A 156 -2.74 -0.37 13.97
CA CYS A 156 -1.94 0.85 14.15
C CYS A 156 -2.12 1.41 15.57
N GLU A 157 -3.34 1.44 16.11
CA GLU A 157 -3.58 1.88 17.49
C GLU A 157 -2.99 0.92 18.53
N GLU A 158 -3.12 -0.40 18.35
CA GLU A 158 -2.49 -1.41 19.23
C GLU A 158 -0.96 -1.25 19.29
N ASN A 159 -0.35 -0.82 18.19
CA ASN A 159 1.10 -0.64 18.09
C ASN A 159 1.58 0.80 18.26
N LYS A 160 0.67 1.75 18.54
CA LYS A 160 0.97 3.18 18.62
C LYS A 160 2.08 3.49 19.62
N GLY A 161 1.97 2.95 20.84
CA GLY A 161 2.98 3.15 21.89
C GLY A 161 4.36 2.63 21.46
N THR A 162 4.41 1.47 20.80
CA THR A 162 5.64 0.84 20.31
C THR A 162 6.29 1.65 19.17
N ILE A 163 5.49 2.20 18.27
CA ILE A 163 5.96 3.07 17.17
C ILE A 163 6.48 4.41 17.73
N LEU A 164 5.68 5.08 18.56
CA LEU A 164 6.04 6.37 19.15
C LEU A 164 7.25 6.28 20.08
N LYS A 165 7.42 5.18 20.82
CA LYS A 165 8.62 4.97 21.64
C LYS A 165 9.90 4.91 20.81
N LYS A 166 9.83 4.35 19.59
CA LYS A 166 11.01 4.19 18.72
C LYS A 166 11.32 5.45 17.91
N TYR A 167 10.30 6.09 17.35
CA TYR A 167 10.48 7.18 16.39
C TYR A 167 10.06 8.56 16.90
N GLY A 168 9.46 8.64 18.08
CA GLY A 168 8.82 9.85 18.58
C GLY A 168 7.54 10.19 17.81
N ASP A 169 6.99 11.37 18.10
CA ASP A 169 5.82 11.94 17.41
C ASP A 169 6.29 12.96 16.35
N ILE A 170 7.08 12.49 15.39
CA ILE A 170 7.71 13.36 14.38
C ILE A 170 7.11 13.08 13.00
N SER A 171 6.48 14.10 12.43
CA SER A 171 6.07 14.13 11.02
C SER A 171 7.27 14.47 10.13
N TRP A 172 7.43 13.76 9.00
CA TRP A 172 8.51 14.05 8.06
C TRP A 172 8.37 15.42 7.38
N ASN A 173 7.18 16.01 7.37
CA ASN A 173 6.97 17.36 6.84
C ASN A 173 7.65 18.45 7.68
N LEU A 174 8.06 18.14 8.91
CA LEU A 174 8.76 19.05 9.83
C LEU A 174 10.29 18.93 9.74
N LEU A 175 10.81 18.01 8.92
CA LEU A 175 12.25 17.72 8.78
C LEU A 175 12.84 18.26 7.46
N CYS A 176 12.06 19.02 6.69
CA CYS A 176 12.44 19.61 5.40
C CYS A 176 12.71 21.11 5.53
#